data_AF-A0A2P6R9B9-F1
#
_entry.id   AF-A0A2P6R9B9-F1
#
_cell.length_a   1.000
_cell.length_b   1.000
_cell.length_c   1.000
_cell.angle_alpha   90.00
_cell.angle_beta   90.00
_cell.angle_gamma   90.00
#
_symmetry.space_group_name_H-M   'P 1'
#
loop_
_entity.id
_entity.type
_entity.pdbx_description
1 polymer ?
#
loop_
_entity_poly.entity_id
_entity_poly.type
_entity_poly.pdbx_seq_one_letter_code
_entity_poly.pdbx_strand_id
1 'polypeptide(L)'
;MTSAWRVPNQGRNHLANRYNRQGIFVKHSSRAFRDEEGKNFFVEIEIIDDYRYPSGLQAPYTVTTTLLVPGNYQGERRIKINQTFNRPGKYRIKLPTVGVRTTGTVVVEMVDKNGLYFTDDFSLTFHMYYYRLLKWLLVLPMLGMFGVLVILRPQEAVPLPSFSRNTD
;
A
#
# COMPACT_ATOMS: atom_id res chain seq x y z
N MET A 1 9.36 22.51 -6.17
CA MET A 1 9.88 21.32 -5.47
C MET A 1 9.92 21.66 -3.98
N THR A 2 8.96 21.17 -3.20
CA THR A 2 8.87 21.48 -1.77
C THR A 2 9.90 20.64 -1.01
N SER A 3 10.88 21.32 -0.39
CA SER A 3 11.81 20.70 0.56
C SER A 3 11.00 20.23 1.76
N ALA A 4 10.83 18.92 1.88
CA ALA A 4 10.04 18.35 2.95
C ALA A 4 10.90 18.20 4.21
N TRP A 5 10.36 18.63 5.35
CA TRP A 5 11.05 18.63 6.64
C TRP A 5 11.44 17.21 7.05
N ARG A 6 12.74 16.90 7.00
CA ARG A 6 13.31 15.66 7.55
C ARG A 6 13.27 15.75 9.07
N VAL A 7 12.85 14.67 9.73
CA VAL A 7 12.78 14.65 11.20
C VAL A 7 14.21 14.79 11.75
N PRO A 8 14.49 15.81 12.59
CA PRO A 8 15.85 16.08 13.07
C PRO A 8 16.41 14.97 13.96
N ASN A 9 15.53 14.22 14.66
CA ASN A 9 15.87 13.08 15.50
C ASN A 9 15.13 11.83 15.02
N GLN A 10 15.72 11.10 14.07
CA GLN A 10 15.23 9.78 13.67
C GLN A 10 15.85 8.70 14.58
N GLY A 11 15.29 8.51 15.77
CA GLY A 11 15.72 7.45 16.70
C GLY A 11 17.24 7.42 16.96
N ARG A 12 17.89 6.28 16.62
CA ARG A 12 19.34 6.07 16.75
C ARG A 12 20.20 6.73 15.68
N ASN A 13 19.61 7.55 14.81
CA ASN A 13 20.38 8.39 13.88
C ASN A 13 21.14 9.42 14.72
N HIS A 14 22.40 9.10 15.00
CA HIS A 14 23.39 9.96 15.65
C HIS A 14 23.39 11.38 15.06
N LEU A 15 24.18 12.29 15.64
CA LEU A 15 24.33 13.71 15.21
C LEU A 15 24.63 13.90 13.71
N ALA A 16 24.99 12.86 12.96
CA ALA A 16 25.16 12.85 11.50
C ALA A 16 23.89 13.24 10.72
N ASN A 17 22.69 12.94 11.25
CA ASN A 17 21.42 13.36 10.66
C ASN A 17 21.25 14.88 10.68
N ARG A 18 21.69 15.55 11.75
CA ARG A 18 21.55 17.00 11.94
C ARG A 18 22.22 17.82 10.83
N TYR A 19 23.32 17.31 10.29
CA TYR A 19 24.07 17.95 9.21
C TYR A 19 23.80 17.33 7.84
N ASN A 20 22.79 16.47 7.73
CA ASN A 20 22.45 15.74 6.51
C ASN A 20 23.65 15.02 5.86
N ARG A 21 24.61 14.56 6.68
CA ARG A 21 25.87 13.99 6.19
C ARG A 21 25.72 12.53 5.83
N GLN A 22 24.91 11.80 6.59
CA GLN A 22 24.65 10.38 6.36
C GLN A 22 23.33 9.99 7.01
N GLY A 23 22.57 9.13 6.34
CA GLY A 23 21.33 8.59 6.91
C GLY A 23 20.46 7.89 5.89
N ILE A 24 19.39 7.28 6.40
CA ILE A 24 18.33 6.66 5.60
C ILE A 24 17.01 7.35 5.88
N PHE A 25 16.27 7.68 4.82
CA PHE A 25 15.01 8.40 4.92
C PHE A 25 13.96 7.75 4.05
N VAL A 26 12.81 7.43 4.64
CA VAL A 26 11.60 7.08 3.92
C VAL A 26 10.98 8.36 3.37
N LYS A 27 10.74 8.39 2.06
CA LYS A 27 10.13 9.55 1.42
C LYS A 27 8.69 9.76 1.86
N HIS A 28 8.25 11.01 1.85
CA HIS A 28 6.86 11.40 2.13
C HIS A 28 5.84 10.74 1.20
N SER A 29 6.22 10.41 -0.04
CA SER A 29 5.36 9.66 -0.97
C SER A 29 4.87 8.35 -0.37
N SER A 30 5.75 7.62 0.33
CA SER A 30 5.44 6.37 1.03
C SER A 30 4.82 6.57 2.41
N ARG A 31 4.99 7.74 3.04
CA ARG A 31 4.35 8.08 4.32
C ARG A 31 2.91 8.59 4.16
N ALA A 32 2.55 9.05 2.97
CA ALA A 32 1.20 9.53 2.70
C ALA A 32 0.18 8.39 2.91
N PHE A 33 -0.96 8.71 3.51
CA PHE A 33 -2.05 7.76 3.68
C PHE A 33 -2.52 7.29 2.30
N ARG A 34 -2.30 6.01 1.99
CA ARG A 34 -2.71 5.39 0.74
C ARG A 34 -3.18 3.99 1.06
N ASP A 35 -4.32 3.65 0.50
CA ASP A 35 -4.78 2.27 0.49
C ASP A 35 -3.95 1.53 -0.56
N GLU A 36 -2.98 0.74 -0.09
CA GLU A 36 -2.13 -0.03 -0.97
C GLU A 36 -2.91 -1.20 -1.59
N GLU A 37 -3.34 -1.00 -2.83
CA GLU A 37 -4.02 -2.00 -3.63
C GLU A 37 -3.03 -3.01 -4.24
N GLY A 38 -3.17 -4.29 -3.90
CA GLY A 38 -2.45 -5.38 -4.55
C GLY A 38 -1.80 -6.37 -3.59
N LYS A 39 -1.03 -7.30 -4.14
CA LYS A 39 -0.28 -8.29 -3.34
C LYS A 39 0.94 -7.69 -2.63
N ASN A 40 1.45 -6.57 -3.13
CA ASN A 40 2.65 -5.90 -2.63
C ASN A 40 2.55 -4.39 -2.82
N PHE A 41 3.24 -3.64 -1.97
CA PHE A 41 3.41 -2.20 -2.07
C PHE A 41 4.88 -1.80 -2.10
N PHE A 42 5.16 -0.54 -2.47
CA PHE A 42 6.51 -0.02 -2.59
C PHE A 42 6.83 1.00 -1.49
N VAL A 43 7.95 0.77 -0.80
CA VAL A 43 8.55 1.71 0.14
C VAL A 43 9.68 2.43 -0.56
N GLU A 44 9.54 3.74 -0.72
CA GLU A 44 10.57 4.60 -1.29
C GLU A 44 11.49 5.10 -0.20
N ILE A 45 12.77 4.76 -0.33
CA ILE A 45 13.83 5.20 0.58
C ILE A 45 14.85 6.06 -0.15
N GLU A 46 15.55 6.89 0.59
CA GLU A 46 16.67 7.71 0.16
C GLU A 46 17.83 7.49 1.12
N ILE A 47 18.95 7.00 0.58
CA ILE A 47 20.22 6.85 1.28
C ILE A 47 21.07 8.08 0.96
N ILE A 48 21.49 8.79 2.00
CA ILE A 48 22.37 9.96 1.90
C ILE A 48 23.74 9.58 2.47
N ASP A 49 24.80 9.92 1.74
CA ASP A 49 26.19 9.82 2.20
C ASP A 49 27.02 10.94 1.57
N ASP A 50 26.94 12.11 2.19
CA ASP A 50 27.66 13.33 1.83
C ASP A 50 28.90 13.53 2.72
N TYR A 51 29.23 12.57 3.59
CA TYR A 51 30.29 12.72 4.61
C TYR A 51 31.69 12.92 4.02
N ARG A 52 32.02 12.23 2.92
CA ARG A 52 33.32 12.33 2.22
C ARG A 52 33.16 12.48 0.70
N TYR A 53 32.00 12.96 0.24
CA TYR A 53 31.78 13.16 -1.19
C TYR A 53 32.71 14.27 -1.73
N PRO A 54 33.43 14.08 -2.86
CA PRO A 54 33.40 12.93 -3.78
C PRO A 54 34.50 11.87 -3.56
N SER A 55 35.36 12.01 -2.55
CA SER A 55 36.57 11.19 -2.37
C SER A 55 36.37 9.85 -1.65
N GLY A 56 35.20 9.61 -1.03
CA GLY A 56 34.89 8.32 -0.41
C GLY A 56 33.39 8.10 -0.17
N LEU A 57 32.97 6.84 -0.31
CA LEU A 57 31.63 6.36 0.03
C LEU A 57 31.72 5.38 1.21
N GLN A 58 30.71 5.37 2.06
CA GLN A 58 30.57 4.44 3.20
C GLN A 58 29.84 3.14 2.81
N ALA A 59 29.71 2.89 1.52
CA ALA A 59 29.21 1.66 0.96
C ALA A 59 30.08 0.44 1.35
N PRO A 60 29.50 -0.76 1.45
CA PRO A 60 28.10 -1.10 1.18
C PRO A 60 27.13 -0.71 2.31
N TYR A 61 25.89 -0.41 1.95
CA TYR A 61 24.79 -0.13 2.87
C TYR A 61 23.87 -1.34 2.97
N THR A 62 23.81 -1.97 4.13
CA THR A 62 22.88 -3.07 4.40
C THR A 62 21.60 -2.50 4.95
N VAL A 63 20.53 -2.56 4.17
CA VAL A 63 19.22 -2.04 4.51
C VAL A 63 18.28 -3.19 4.86
N THR A 64 17.74 -3.16 6.07
CA THR A 64 16.72 -4.08 6.56
C THR A 64 15.40 -3.34 6.64
N THR A 65 14.41 -3.79 5.88
CA THR A 65 13.04 -3.26 5.94
C THR A 65 12.15 -4.28 6.63
N THR A 66 11.53 -3.89 7.73
CA THR A 66 10.65 -4.73 8.53
C THR A 66 9.24 -4.16 8.52
N LEU A 67 8.27 -4.94 8.06
CA LEU A 67 6.85 -4.66 8.26
C LEU A 67 6.36 -5.36 9.55
N LEU A 68 5.90 -4.57 10.50
CA LEU A 68 5.31 -5.02 11.75
C LEU A 68 3.78 -4.95 11.62
N VAL A 69 3.12 -6.09 11.81
CA VAL A 69 1.67 -6.23 11.67
C VAL A 69 1.03 -6.57 13.02
N PRO A 70 -0.08 -5.92 13.42
CA PRO A 70 -0.78 -6.18 14.68
C PRO A 70 -1.45 -7.56 14.72
N GLY A 71 -1.76 -8.01 15.95
CA GLY A 71 -2.14 -9.39 16.28
C GLY A 71 -3.38 -9.98 15.62
N ASN A 72 -4.21 -9.21 14.91
CA ASN A 72 -5.35 -9.74 14.16
C ASN A 72 -4.95 -10.46 12.85
N TYR A 73 -3.70 -10.28 12.40
CA TYR A 73 -3.19 -11.02 11.25
C TYR A 73 -2.69 -12.41 11.67
N GLN A 74 -3.18 -13.45 11.00
CA GLN A 74 -2.83 -14.85 11.27
C GLN A 74 -1.49 -15.29 10.64
N GLY A 75 -0.90 -14.49 9.76
CA GLY A 75 0.39 -14.77 9.15
C GLY A 75 1.59 -14.29 9.96
N GLU A 76 2.74 -14.18 9.30
CA GLU A 76 3.95 -13.63 9.92
C GLU A 76 3.74 -12.18 10.37
N ARG A 77 3.92 -11.94 11.67
CA ARG A 77 3.74 -10.60 12.28
C ARG A 77 4.90 -9.65 12.01
N ARG A 78 6.04 -10.20 11.56
CA ARG A 78 7.28 -9.46 11.29
C ARG A 78 7.85 -9.94 9.97
N ILE A 79 7.60 -9.19 8.92
CA ILE A 79 8.06 -9.52 7.58
C ILE A 79 9.32 -8.71 7.33
N LYS A 80 10.47 -9.39 7.19
CA LYS A 80 11.79 -8.76 7.05
C LYS A 80 12.34 -8.96 5.65
N ILE A 81 12.87 -7.88 5.06
CA ILE A 81 13.55 -7.89 3.77
C ILE A 81 14.90 -7.20 3.93
N ASN A 82 15.96 -7.94 3.62
CA ASN A 82 17.33 -7.42 3.67
C ASN A 82 17.84 -7.20 2.25
N GLN A 83 18.39 -6.01 1.98
CA GLN A 83 18.98 -5.64 0.70
C GLN A 83 20.27 -4.85 0.92
N THR A 84 21.26 -5.05 0.06
CA THR A 84 22.53 -4.32 0.14
C THR A 84 22.68 -3.39 -1.04
N PHE A 85 23.00 -2.13 -0.78
CA PHE A 85 23.20 -1.09 -1.79
C PHE A 85 24.64 -0.62 -1.81
N ASN A 86 25.23 -0.53 -3.00
CA ASN A 86 26.64 -0.13 -3.16
C ASN A 86 26.81 1.38 -3.41
N ARG A 87 25.73 2.13 -3.55
CA ARG A 87 25.76 3.57 -3.83
C ARG A 87 24.67 4.27 -3.01
N PRO A 88 24.89 5.53 -2.61
CA PRO A 88 23.82 6.36 -2.07
C PRO A 88 22.84 6.74 -3.19
N GLY A 89 21.60 7.05 -2.83
CA GLY A 89 20.56 7.39 -3.80
C GLY A 89 19.16 6.97 -3.37
N LYS A 90 18.24 7.05 -4.33
CA LYS A 90 16.81 6.73 -4.13
C LYS A 90 16.53 5.30 -4.55
N TYR A 91 15.92 4.53 -3.67
CA TYR A 91 15.58 3.13 -3.91
C TYR A 91 14.12 2.85 -3.61
N ARG A 92 13.61 1.76 -4.18
CA ARG A 92 12.26 1.26 -3.95
C ARG A 92 12.35 -0.19 -3.47
N ILE A 93 11.81 -0.44 -2.29
CA ILE A 93 11.76 -1.77 -1.69
C ILE A 93 10.32 -2.27 -1.75
N LYS A 94 10.14 -3.50 -2.22
CA LYS A 94 8.82 -4.11 -2.38
C LYS A 94 8.48 -4.92 -1.13
N LEU A 95 7.38 -4.59 -0.46
CA LEU A 95 6.86 -5.32 0.71
C LEU A 95 5.52 -5.96 0.37
N PRO A 96 5.18 -7.12 0.96
CA PRO A 96 3.87 -7.73 0.79
C PRO A 96 2.80 -6.93 1.55
N THR A 97 1.62 -6.83 0.93
CA THR A 97 0.44 -6.21 1.55
C THR A 97 -0.28 -7.24 2.42
N VAL A 98 -0.86 -6.77 3.52
CA VAL A 98 -1.63 -7.63 4.44
C VAL A 98 -3.10 -7.62 4.03
N GLY A 99 -3.68 -8.81 3.85
CA GLY A 99 -5.09 -9.00 3.48
C GLY A 99 -6.11 -8.81 4.61
N VAL A 100 -5.76 -8.10 5.68
CA VAL A 100 -6.70 -7.77 6.78
C VAL A 100 -6.68 -6.28 7.04
N ARG A 101 -7.84 -5.73 7.45
CA ARG A 101 -7.91 -4.32 7.85
C ARG A 101 -7.15 -4.11 9.14
N THR A 102 -5.96 -3.51 9.07
CA THR A 102 -5.06 -3.35 10.22
C THR A 102 -4.06 -2.23 10.01
N THR A 103 -3.46 -1.71 11.08
CA THR A 103 -2.43 -0.66 11.01
C THR A 103 -1.05 -1.29 11.14
N GLY A 104 -0.23 -1.24 10.10
CA GLY A 104 1.16 -1.71 10.15
C GLY A 104 2.14 -0.59 10.49
N THR A 105 3.30 -0.96 11.02
CA THR A 105 4.45 -0.06 11.12
C THR A 105 5.59 -0.62 10.28
N VAL A 106 6.11 0.18 9.37
CA VAL A 106 7.30 -0.16 8.59
C VAL A 106 8.50 0.50 9.25
N VAL A 107 9.48 -0.32 9.62
CA VAL A 107 10.76 0.12 10.17
C VAL A 107 11.83 -0.17 9.13
N VAL A 108 12.57 0.86 8.75
CA VAL A 108 13.72 0.78 7.85
C VAL A 108 14.98 1.00 8.66
N GLU A 109 15.92 0.08 8.56
CA GLU A 109 17.20 0.12 9.25
C GLU A 109 18.31 0.06 8.21
N MET A 110 19.39 0.81 8.40
CA MET A 110 20.56 0.81 7.54
C MET A 110 21.81 0.65 8.40
N VAL A 111 22.73 -0.21 7.95
CA VAL A 111 24.07 -0.36 8.51
C VAL A 111 25.07 -0.07 7.40
N ASP A 112 26.00 0.84 7.65
CA ASP A 112 27.08 1.13 6.71
C ASP A 112 28.27 0.15 6.86
N LYS A 113 29.31 0.33 6.04
CA LYS A 113 30.55 -0.45 6.14
C LYS A 113 31.26 -0.31 7.49
N ASN A 114 31.10 0.85 8.14
CA ASN A 114 31.76 1.18 9.40
C ASN A 114 30.97 0.68 10.62
N GLY A 115 29.81 0.04 10.42
CA GLY A 115 28.93 -0.44 11.47
C GLY A 115 28.05 0.63 12.10
N LEU A 116 27.97 1.83 11.52
CA LEU A 116 27.04 2.87 11.96
C LEU A 116 25.60 2.46 11.60
N TYR A 117 24.74 2.54 12.61
CA TYR A 117 23.33 2.19 12.50
C TYR A 117 22.48 3.44 12.29
N PHE A 118 21.60 3.36 11.29
CA PHE A 118 20.58 4.35 11.02
C PHE A 118 19.20 3.70 10.94
N THR A 119 18.15 4.42 11.34
CA THR A 119 16.78 3.92 11.37
C THR A 119 15.79 5.03 10.97
N ASP A 120 14.69 4.64 10.33
CA ASP A 120 13.53 5.47 10.07
C ASP A 120 12.27 4.61 10.05
N ASP A 121 11.19 5.11 10.63
CA ASP A 121 9.93 4.38 10.75
C ASP A 121 8.71 5.22 10.37
N PHE A 122 7.66 4.54 9.91
CA PHE A 122 6.37 5.15 9.66
C PHE A 122 5.24 4.14 9.82
N SER A 123 4.08 4.62 10.23
CA SER A 123 2.85 3.83 10.30
C SER A 123 2.02 3.99 9.03
N LEU A 124 1.35 2.91 8.63
CA LEU A 124 0.42 2.87 7.51
C LEU A 124 -0.79 2.01 7.87
N THR A 125 -1.91 2.23 7.20
CA THR A 125 -3.14 1.45 7.42
C THR A 125 -3.47 0.66 6.18
N PHE A 126 -3.71 -0.63 6.36
CA PHE A 126 -4.25 -1.49 5.32
C PHE A 126 -5.78 -1.45 5.40
N HIS A 127 -6.43 -0.95 4.36
CA HIS A 127 -7.88 -1.11 4.17
C HIS A 127 -8.15 -2.20 3.14
N MET A 128 -8.97 -3.19 3.52
CA MET A 128 -9.35 -4.26 2.63
C MET A 128 -10.47 -3.80 1.68
N TYR A 129 -10.28 -3.94 0.37
CA TYR A 129 -11.29 -3.64 -0.62
C TYR A 129 -12.34 -4.76 -0.71
N TYR A 130 -13.45 -4.62 0.02
CA TYR A 130 -14.61 -5.53 -0.09
C TYR A 130 -15.49 -5.27 -1.35
N TYR A 131 -15.19 -4.20 -2.09
CA TYR A 131 -16.09 -3.66 -3.11
C TYR A 131 -16.17 -4.50 -4.38
N ARG A 132 -15.16 -5.32 -4.71
CA ARG A 132 -15.23 -6.15 -5.93
C ARG A 132 -16.21 -7.31 -5.76
N LEU A 133 -16.29 -7.89 -4.57
CA LEU A 133 -17.25 -8.96 -4.24
C LEU A 133 -18.67 -8.40 -4.06
N LEU A 134 -18.80 -7.25 -3.40
CA LEU A 134 -20.10 -6.60 -3.20
C LEU A 134 -20.81 -6.25 -4.51
N LYS A 135 -20.05 -5.80 -5.53
CA LYS A 135 -20.59 -5.53 -6.87
C LYS A 135 -21.30 -6.75 -7.46
N TRP A 136 -20.65 -7.91 -7.44
CA TRP A 136 -21.22 -9.14 -8.00
C TRP A 136 -22.33 -9.74 -7.14
N LEU A 137 -22.23 -9.61 -5.81
CA LEU A 137 -23.29 -9.99 -4.87
C LEU A 137 -24.59 -9.24 -5.15
N LEU A 138 -24.52 -7.97 -5.56
CA LEU A 138 -25.69 -7.14 -5.84
C LEU A 138 -26.23 -7.31 -7.25
N VAL A 139 -25.35 -7.47 -8.25
CA VAL A 139 -25.74 -7.58 -9.66
C VAL A 139 -26.35 -8.95 -9.98
N LEU A 140 -25.86 -10.05 -9.39
CA LEU A 140 -26.36 -11.40 -9.69
C LEU A 140 -27.85 -11.60 -9.33
N PRO A 141 -28.35 -11.20 -8.16
CA PRO A 141 -29.78 -11.27 -7.83
C PRO A 141 -30.65 -10.43 -8.75
N MET A 142 -30.17 -9.24 -9.14
CA MET A 142 -30.92 -8.37 -10.06
C MET A 142 -31.03 -8.99 -11.45
N LEU A 143 -29.94 -9.57 -11.99
CA LEU A 143 -29.96 -10.30 -13.25
C LEU A 143 -30.83 -11.56 -13.17
N GLY A 144 -30.77 -12.29 -12.04
CA GLY A 144 -31.62 -13.46 -11.79
C GLY A 144 -33.10 -13.09 -11.81
N MET A 145 -33.50 -12.07 -11.03
CA MET A 145 -34.88 -11.59 -10.99
C MET A 145 -35.33 -11.05 -12.35
N PHE A 146 -34.46 -10.32 -13.06
CA PHE A 146 -34.75 -9.85 -14.41
C PHE A 146 -34.97 -11.02 -15.38
N GLY A 147 -34.15 -12.06 -15.32
CA GLY A 147 -34.33 -13.29 -16.10
C GLY A 147 -35.65 -14.00 -15.78
N VAL A 148 -35.98 -14.14 -14.50
CA VAL A 148 -37.26 -14.72 -14.05
C VAL A 148 -38.44 -13.91 -14.58
N LEU A 149 -38.40 -12.58 -14.47
CA LEU A 149 -39.45 -11.70 -14.97
C LEU A 149 -39.60 -11.73 -16.49
N VAL A 150 -38.54 -11.99 -17.26
CA VAL A 150 -38.61 -12.11 -18.73
C VAL A 150 -39.16 -13.47 -19.14
N ILE A 151 -38.73 -14.56 -18.49
CA ILE A 151 -39.14 -15.93 -18.84
C ILE A 151 -40.56 -16.24 -18.36
N LEU A 152 -40.92 -15.83 -17.14
CA LEU A 152 -42.23 -16.09 -16.56
C LEU A 152 -43.27 -15.04 -16.89
N ARG A 153 -43.04 -14.11 -17.85
CA ARG A 153 -44.09 -13.18 -18.26
C ARG A 153 -45.30 -13.99 -18.70
N PRO A 154 -46.44 -13.92 -17.97
CA PRO A 154 -47.68 -14.45 -18.50
C PRO A 154 -48.03 -13.55 -19.68
N GLN A 155 -47.91 -14.05 -20.90
CA GLN A 155 -48.62 -13.47 -22.03
C GLN A 155 -50.09 -13.79 -21.86
N GLU A 156 -50.75 -13.16 -20.89
CA GLU A 156 -52.19 -12.99 -21.02
C GLU A 156 -52.38 -11.91 -22.08
N ALA A 157 -52.52 -12.36 -23.33
CA ALA A 157 -53.16 -11.59 -24.36
C ALA A 157 -54.61 -11.40 -23.91
N VAL A 158 -54.86 -10.39 -23.08
CA VAL A 158 -56.22 -9.93 -22.78
C VAL A 158 -56.71 -9.30 -24.08
N PRO A 159 -57.63 -9.94 -24.83
CA PRO A 159 -58.17 -9.32 -26.02
C PRO A 159 -58.87 -8.04 -25.58
N LEU A 160 -58.50 -6.91 -26.19
CA LEU A 160 -59.23 -5.66 -26.01
C LEU A 160 -60.71 -5.93 -26.34
N PRO A 161 -61.66 -5.51 -25.48
CA PRO A 161 -63.07 -5.72 -25.76
C PRO A 161 -63.44 -5.07 -27.09
N SER A 162 -63.72 -5.90 -28.11
CA SER A 162 -64.21 -5.42 -29.40
C SER A 162 -65.72 -5.23 -29.28
N PHE A 163 -66.14 -3.97 -29.33
CA PHE A 163 -67.55 -3.64 -29.47
C PHE A 163 -67.99 -3.96 -30.91
N SER A 164 -68.72 -5.07 -31.10
CA SER A 164 -69.47 -5.29 -32.34
C SER A 164 -70.75 -4.46 -32.29
N ARG A 165 -70.82 -3.41 -33.13
CA ARG A 165 -72.04 -2.64 -33.33
C ARG A 165 -72.96 -3.42 -34.27
N ASN A 166 -73.94 -4.12 -33.71
CA ASN A 166 -75.05 -4.65 -34.49
C ASN A 166 -75.90 -3.47 -34.96
N THR A 167 -75.92 -3.23 -36.27
CA THR A 167 -76.92 -2.39 -36.93
C THR A 167 -77.88 -3.33 -37.65
N ASP A 168 -79.09 -3.45 -37.10
CA ASP A 168 -80.31 -3.83 -37.84
C ASP A 168 -80.69 -2.73 -38.84
#